data_AF-A0A537V2F8-F1
#
_entry.id   AF-A0A537V2F8-F1
#
_cell.length_a   1.000
_cell.length_b   1.000
_cell.length_c   1.000
_cell.angle_alpha   90.00
_cell.angle_beta   90.00
_cell.angle_gamma   90.00
#
_symmetry.space_group_name_H-M   'P 1'
#
loop_
_entity.id
_entity.type
_entity.pdbx_description
1 polymer ?
#
loop_
_entity_poly.entity_id
_entity_poly.type
_entity_poly.pdbx_seq_one_letter_code
_entity_poly.pdbx_strand_id
1 'polypeptide(L)'
;MVASRRGASARAPRVSFTAGESGRIFIGDCVAEMAKLPAESVDLVFADPPYNLQLQGDLKRPDDSRVDAVDDDWDKFSSFSAYDDFTRAWLIACRRVMKREATLWVIGSYHNIFRVGALLQDLRFWILNDVVWRKSNPMPNFRGRRFTNAHETLIW
;
A
#
# COMPACT_ATOMS: atom_id res chain seq x y z
N MET A 1 27.31 32.51 -2.02
CA MET A 1 26.58 32.45 -3.31
C MET A 1 25.97 31.05 -3.39
N VAL A 2 24.68 30.91 -3.07
CA VAL A 2 24.00 29.60 -2.96
C VAL A 2 23.51 29.21 -4.35
N ALA A 3 24.06 28.13 -4.91
CA ALA A 3 23.59 27.59 -6.17
C ALA A 3 22.19 26.99 -5.98
N SER A 4 21.18 27.69 -6.50
CA SER A 4 19.81 27.17 -6.66
C SER A 4 19.86 25.92 -7.54
N ARG A 5 19.58 24.75 -6.95
CA ARG A 5 19.37 23.52 -7.73
C ARG A 5 18.03 23.66 -8.43
N ARG A 6 18.06 23.93 -9.74
CA ARG A 6 16.88 23.94 -10.60
C ARG A 6 16.21 22.56 -10.50
N GLY A 7 14.89 22.56 -10.30
CA GLY A 7 14.06 21.36 -10.27
C GLY A 7 14.19 20.51 -11.54
N ALA A 8 13.64 19.30 -11.45
CA ALA A 8 13.77 18.22 -12.43
C ALA A 8 13.74 18.69 -13.90
N SER A 9 14.65 18.11 -14.70
CA SER A 9 14.82 18.37 -16.13
C SER A 9 13.51 18.18 -16.90
N ALA A 10 13.19 19.12 -17.79
CA ALA A 10 12.06 19.07 -18.74
C ALA A 10 12.13 17.94 -19.79
N ARG A 11 13.02 16.96 -19.60
CA ARG A 11 13.26 15.79 -20.44
C ARG A 11 12.75 14.49 -19.81
N ALA A 12 11.74 14.53 -18.95
CA ALA A 12 11.01 13.29 -18.68
C ALA A 12 10.42 12.82 -20.03
N PRO A 13 10.79 11.63 -20.54
CA PRO A 13 10.21 11.14 -21.78
C PRO A 13 8.69 11.10 -21.60
N ARG A 14 7.96 11.79 -22.49
CA ARG A 14 6.51 11.63 -22.53
C ARG A 14 6.26 10.20 -22.94
N VAL A 15 5.84 9.39 -21.99
CA VAL A 15 5.39 8.02 -22.25
C VAL A 15 4.19 8.15 -23.20
N SER A 16 4.40 7.78 -24.46
CA SER A 16 3.32 7.60 -25.40
C SER A 16 2.64 6.29 -25.01
N PHE A 17 1.51 6.38 -24.31
CA PHE A 17 0.65 5.23 -24.08
C PHE A 17 0.06 4.83 -25.44
N THR A 18 0.72 3.90 -26.12
CA THR A 18 0.03 3.13 -27.16
C THR A 18 -1.08 2.38 -26.45
N ALA A 19 -2.30 2.43 -26.99
CA ALA A 19 -3.40 1.60 -26.52
C ALA A 19 -3.08 0.13 -26.85
N GLY A 20 -2.20 -0.47 -26.05
CA GLY A 20 -2.07 -1.91 -25.94
C GLY A 20 -3.34 -2.49 -25.31
N GLU A 21 -3.53 -3.78 -25.50
CA GLU A 21 -4.73 -4.54 -25.14
C GLU A 21 -5.41 -4.10 -23.82
N SER A 22 -6.74 -4.10 -23.86
CA SER A 22 -7.66 -3.86 -22.75
C SER A 22 -7.15 -4.39 -21.40
N GLY A 23 -7.34 -3.60 -20.35
CA GLY A 23 -7.05 -4.02 -18.98
C GLY A 23 -7.60 -5.43 -18.67
N ARG A 24 -6.82 -6.21 -17.93
CA ARG A 24 -7.16 -7.58 -17.55
C ARG A 24 -7.49 -7.65 -16.06
N ILE A 25 -8.55 -8.37 -15.72
CA ILE A 25 -8.93 -8.66 -14.33
C ILE A 25 -8.68 -10.14 -14.07
N PHE A 26 -7.91 -10.42 -13.03
CA PHE A 26 -7.67 -11.78 -12.55
C PHE A 26 -8.44 -11.98 -11.25
N ILE A 27 -9.26 -13.03 -11.18
CA ILE A 27 -10.04 -13.37 -9.99
C ILE A 27 -9.33 -14.51 -9.27
N GLY A 28 -8.78 -14.24 -8.08
CA GLY A 28 -8.09 -15.24 -7.28
C GLY A 28 -7.20 -14.63 -6.20
N ASP A 29 -6.51 -15.50 -5.46
CA ASP A 29 -5.45 -15.09 -4.54
C ASP A 29 -4.30 -14.41 -5.31
N CYS A 30 -3.83 -13.26 -4.83
CA CYS A 30 -2.87 -12.45 -5.57
C CYS A 30 -1.52 -13.17 -5.79
N VAL A 31 -1.08 -14.00 -4.84
CA VAL A 31 0.18 -14.76 -4.97
C VAL A 31 0.02 -15.84 -6.03
N ALA A 32 -1.10 -16.58 -5.99
CA ALA A 32 -1.42 -17.62 -6.96
C ALA A 32 -1.61 -17.06 -8.39
N GLU A 33 -2.28 -15.92 -8.54
CA GLU A 33 -2.46 -15.28 -9.85
C GLU A 33 -1.14 -14.68 -10.36
N MET A 34 -0.37 -14.01 -9.50
CA MET A 34 0.95 -13.51 -9.89
C MET A 34 1.88 -14.64 -10.31
N ALA A 35 1.82 -15.83 -9.70
CA ALA A 35 2.64 -16.98 -10.09
C ALA A 35 2.43 -17.44 -11.54
N LYS A 36 1.27 -17.15 -12.14
CA LYS A 36 0.94 -17.48 -13.54
C LYS A 36 1.49 -16.48 -14.55
N LEU A 37 1.89 -15.29 -14.09
CA LEU A 37 2.43 -14.24 -14.96
C LEU A 37 3.89 -14.54 -15.35
N PRO A 38 4.37 -14.09 -16.53
CA PRO A 38 5.79 -14.15 -16.85
C PRO A 38 6.62 -13.38 -15.82
N ALA A 39 7.87 -13.80 -15.61
CA ALA A 39 8.80 -13.00 -14.82
C ALA A 39 9.14 -11.70 -15.56
N GLU A 40 9.50 -10.64 -14.83
CA GLU A 40 9.91 -9.36 -15.40
C GLU A 40 8.94 -8.79 -16.46
N SER A 41 7.63 -8.92 -16.22
CA SER A 41 6.58 -8.47 -17.15
C SER A 41 5.86 -7.19 -16.73
N VAL A 42 6.09 -6.70 -15.52
CA VAL A 42 5.37 -5.56 -14.93
C VAL A 42 6.30 -4.37 -14.71
N ASP A 43 5.90 -3.19 -15.20
CA ASP A 43 6.66 -1.93 -15.08
C ASP A 43 6.36 -1.18 -13.77
N LEU A 44 5.16 -1.36 -13.20
CA LEU A 44 4.74 -0.71 -11.97
C LEU A 44 3.75 -1.60 -11.21
N VAL A 45 3.94 -1.72 -9.90
CA VAL A 45 3.00 -2.37 -8.99
C VAL A 45 2.45 -1.31 -8.02
N PHE A 46 1.13 -1.32 -7.81
CA PHE A 46 0.48 -0.58 -6.74
C PHE A 46 -0.23 -1.59 -5.83
N ALA A 47 0.06 -1.56 -4.54
CA ALA A 47 -0.47 -2.48 -3.55
C ALA A 47 -1.15 -1.72 -2.41
N ASP A 48 -2.42 -2.04 -2.18
CA ASP A 48 -3.20 -1.64 -1.01
C ASP A 48 -3.56 -2.92 -0.24
N PRO A 49 -2.62 -3.49 0.54
CA PRO A 49 -2.86 -4.74 1.26
C PRO A 49 -3.82 -4.51 2.43
N PRO A 50 -4.44 -5.57 2.99
CA PRO A 50 -5.15 -5.47 4.27
C PRO A 50 -4.29 -4.80 5.34
N TYR A 51 -4.89 -3.94 6.18
CA TYR A 51 -4.15 -3.14 7.18
C TYR A 51 -4.04 -3.83 8.54
N ASN A 52 -4.76 -4.93 8.74
CA ASN A 52 -4.86 -5.62 10.01
C ASN A 52 -5.23 -4.62 11.11
N LEU A 53 -6.40 -3.99 10.97
CA LEU A 53 -6.84 -2.88 11.83
C LEU A 53 -7.06 -3.29 13.29
N GLN A 54 -7.14 -4.60 13.57
CA GLN A 54 -7.29 -5.17 14.92
C GLN A 54 -8.42 -4.50 15.72
N LEU A 55 -9.54 -4.18 15.03
CA LEU A 55 -10.67 -3.51 15.65
C LEU A 55 -11.29 -4.38 16.73
N GLN A 56 -11.56 -3.78 17.89
CA GLN A 56 -12.20 -4.45 19.02
C GLN A 56 -13.59 -3.88 19.25
N GLY A 57 -14.61 -4.68 18.95
CA GLY A 57 -16.01 -4.35 19.18
C GLY A 57 -16.54 -3.19 18.34
N ASP A 58 -17.80 -2.83 18.61
CA ASP A 58 -18.49 -1.79 17.85
C ASP A 58 -18.05 -0.37 18.24
N LEU A 59 -17.93 0.48 17.22
CA LEU A 59 -17.73 1.92 17.38
C LEU A 59 -19.07 2.65 17.17
N LYS A 60 -19.42 3.52 18.11
CA LYS A 60 -20.59 4.41 18.02
C LYS A 60 -20.19 5.86 17.85
N ARG A 61 -21.01 6.60 17.12
CA ARG A 61 -20.95 8.06 16.95
C ARG A 61 -21.56 8.77 18.18
N PRO A 62 -21.38 10.10 18.33
CA PRO A 62 -21.97 10.86 19.44
C PRO A 62 -23.51 10.83 19.49
N ASP A 63 -24.17 10.57 18.36
CA ASP A 63 -25.62 10.40 18.24
C ASP A 63 -26.08 8.94 18.47
N ASP A 64 -25.21 8.09 19.03
CA ASP A 64 -25.39 6.66 19.28
C ASP A 64 -25.57 5.77 18.03
N SER A 65 -25.47 6.35 16.82
CA SER A 65 -25.47 5.56 15.59
C SER A 65 -24.18 4.74 15.44
N ARG A 66 -24.29 3.54 14.84
CA ARG A 66 -23.16 2.63 14.61
C ARG A 66 -22.29 3.14 13.46
N VAL A 67 -20.97 3.01 13.62
CA VAL A 67 -20.01 3.19 12.53
C VAL A 67 -19.91 1.88 11.76
N ASP A 68 -20.04 1.96 10.44
CA ASP A 68 -19.73 0.87 9.53
C ASP A 68 -18.20 0.76 9.42
N ALA A 69 -17.64 -0.21 10.13
CA ALA A 69 -16.20 -0.39 10.26
C ALA A 69 -15.74 -1.49 9.31
N VAL A 70 -14.46 -1.48 8.95
CA VAL A 70 -13.86 -2.59 8.20
C VAL A 70 -13.67 -3.76 9.16
N ASP A 71 -14.68 -4.63 9.22
CA ASP A 71 -14.71 -5.84 10.07
C ASP A 71 -14.78 -7.14 9.25
N ASP A 72 -14.50 -7.05 7.95
CA ASP A 72 -14.40 -8.17 7.03
C ASP A 72 -13.28 -9.17 7.40
N ASP A 73 -13.46 -10.43 7.01
CA ASP A 73 -12.52 -11.50 7.36
C ASP A 73 -11.16 -11.38 6.65
N TRP A 74 -11.10 -10.69 5.50
CA TRP A 74 -9.84 -10.47 4.77
C TRP A 74 -8.87 -9.54 5.51
N ASP A 75 -9.33 -8.75 6.49
CA ASP A 75 -8.48 -7.87 7.32
C ASP A 75 -8.13 -8.50 8.68
N LYS A 76 -8.53 -9.75 8.93
CA LYS A 76 -8.29 -10.42 10.22
C LYS A 76 -7.10 -11.36 10.15
N PHE A 77 -6.10 -11.08 10.99
CA PHE A 77 -4.91 -11.92 11.14
C PHE A 77 -4.79 -12.46 12.56
N SER A 78 -4.38 -13.72 12.70
CA SER A 78 -4.23 -14.39 13.99
C SER A 78 -3.09 -13.83 14.84
N SER A 79 -2.09 -13.22 14.20
CA SER A 79 -0.94 -12.60 14.86
C SER A 79 -0.20 -11.67 13.90
N PHE A 80 0.71 -10.86 14.44
CA PHE A 80 1.65 -10.09 13.61
C PHE A 80 2.56 -10.99 12.75
N SER A 81 2.95 -12.18 13.22
CA SER A 81 3.72 -13.12 12.41
C SER A 81 2.93 -13.60 11.21
N ALA A 82 1.65 -13.91 11.39
CA ALA A 82 0.77 -14.32 10.28
C ALA A 82 0.63 -13.19 9.24
N TYR A 83 0.53 -11.93 9.69
CA TYR A 83 0.51 -10.77 8.80
C TYR A 83 1.84 -10.59 8.05
N ASP A 84 2.98 -10.80 8.72
CA ASP A 84 4.30 -10.71 8.10
C ASP A 84 4.53 -11.80 7.06
N ASP A 85 4.11 -13.02 7.35
CA ASP A 85 4.26 -14.15 6.43
C ASP A 85 3.39 -13.95 5.19
N PHE A 86 2.15 -13.48 5.37
CA PHE A 86 1.29 -13.02 4.28
C PHE A 86 1.97 -11.90 3.47
N THR A 87 2.52 -10.89 4.15
CA THR A 87 3.12 -9.72 3.51
C THR A 87 4.37 -10.09 2.70
N ARG A 88 5.21 -10.95 3.27
CA ARG A 88 6.41 -11.47 2.61
C ARG A 88 6.04 -12.28 1.36
N ALA A 89 5.00 -13.09 1.42
CA ALA A 89 4.57 -13.94 0.30
C ALA A 89 4.19 -13.10 -0.94
N TRP A 90 3.35 -12.07 -0.77
CA TRP A 90 2.95 -11.23 -1.90
C TRP A 90 4.08 -10.30 -2.37
N LEU A 91 4.93 -9.79 -1.48
CA LEU A 91 6.10 -8.99 -1.88
C LEU A 91 7.09 -9.78 -2.73
N ILE A 92 7.35 -11.04 -2.38
CA ILE A 92 8.21 -11.94 -3.18
C ILE A 92 7.59 -12.20 -4.55
N ALA A 93 6.28 -12.46 -4.60
CA ALA A 93 5.57 -12.67 -5.85
C ALA A 93 5.60 -11.41 -6.75
N CYS A 94 5.40 -10.22 -6.18
CA CYS A 94 5.57 -8.94 -6.88
C CYS A 94 6.99 -8.80 -7.44
N ARG A 95 8.02 -9.03 -6.61
CA ARG A 95 9.42 -8.88 -7.04
C ARG A 95 9.77 -9.78 -8.24
N ARG A 96 9.16 -10.96 -8.34
CA ARG A 96 9.38 -11.89 -9.47
C ARG A 96 8.79 -11.35 -10.79
N VAL A 97 7.59 -10.76 -10.74
CA VAL A 97 6.91 -10.26 -11.94
C VAL A 97 7.37 -8.86 -12.35
N MET A 98 7.98 -8.11 -11.43
CA MET A 98 8.55 -6.79 -11.68
C MET A 98 9.78 -6.87 -12.59
N LYS A 99 9.85 -5.99 -13.59
CA LYS A 99 11.09 -5.72 -14.33
C LYS A 99 12.15 -5.15 -13.39
N ARG A 100 13.42 -5.20 -13.82
CA ARG A 100 14.55 -4.68 -13.03
C ARG A 100 14.44 -3.18 -12.75
N GLU A 101 13.80 -2.45 -13.65
CA GLU A 101 13.58 -0.99 -13.62
C GLU A 101 12.19 -0.62 -13.10
N ALA A 102 11.39 -1.62 -12.70
CA ALA A 102 10.03 -1.40 -12.22
C ALA A 102 10.01 -0.75 -10.84
N THR A 103 8.87 -0.14 -10.53
CA THR A 103 8.63 0.47 -9.22
C THR A 103 7.45 -0.16 -8.51
N LEU A 104 7.49 -0.16 -7.18
CA LEU A 104 6.39 -0.60 -6.32
C LEU A 104 5.91 0.60 -5.51
N TRP A 105 4.60 0.74 -5.38
CA TRP A 105 3.95 1.63 -4.43
C TRP A 105 3.15 0.78 -3.45
N VAL A 106 3.37 0.95 -2.16
CA VAL A 106 2.55 0.29 -1.12
C VAL A 106 1.98 1.35 -0.20
N ILE A 107 0.66 1.32 0.01
CA ILE A 107 -0.02 2.20 0.96
C ILE A 107 -0.34 1.47 2.26
N GLY A 108 -0.36 2.22 3.36
CA GLY A 108 -0.82 1.71 4.63
C GLY A 108 -1.07 2.81 5.65
N SER A 109 -1.60 2.40 6.78
CA SER A 109 -1.72 3.26 7.96
C SER A 109 -0.68 2.84 9.01
N TYR A 110 -0.67 3.51 10.15
CA TYR A 110 0.23 3.17 11.25
C TYR A 110 0.07 1.71 11.77
N HIS A 111 -1.02 1.01 11.44
CA HIS A 111 -1.25 -0.38 11.85
C HIS A 111 -0.30 -1.35 11.14
N ASN A 112 0.02 -1.11 9.86
CA ASN A 112 0.79 -2.04 9.04
C ASN A 112 2.05 -1.44 8.40
N ILE A 113 2.08 -0.14 8.09
CA ILE A 113 3.07 0.41 7.15
C ILE A 113 4.52 0.26 7.63
N PHE A 114 4.74 0.24 8.95
CA PHE A 114 6.07 -0.02 9.52
C PHE A 114 6.54 -1.46 9.31
N ARG A 115 5.63 -2.43 9.40
CA ARG A 115 5.94 -3.85 9.14
C ARG A 115 6.22 -4.07 7.66
N VAL A 116 5.36 -3.51 6.81
CA VAL A 116 5.53 -3.52 5.35
C VAL A 116 6.86 -2.87 4.96
N GLY A 117 7.17 -1.70 5.52
CA GLY A 117 8.42 -0.98 5.27
C GLY A 117 9.67 -1.79 5.66
N ALA A 118 9.66 -2.44 6.83
CA ALA A 118 10.76 -3.32 7.25
C ALA A 118 10.94 -4.51 6.28
N LEU A 119 9.84 -5.19 5.92
CA LEU A 119 9.88 -6.33 5.01
C LEU A 119 10.34 -5.94 3.59
N LEU A 120 9.97 -4.76 3.11
CA LEU A 120 10.48 -4.22 1.85
C LEU A 120 12.01 -4.11 1.87
N GLN A 121 12.59 -3.56 2.95
CA GLN A 121 14.05 -3.42 3.08
C GLN A 121 14.74 -4.78 3.26
N ASP A 122 14.17 -5.70 4.02
CA ASP A 122 14.67 -7.08 4.17
C ASP A 122 14.72 -7.81 2.83
N LEU A 123 13.70 -7.60 1.99
CA LEU A 123 13.62 -8.12 0.61
C LEU A 123 14.42 -7.31 -0.42
N ARG A 124 15.29 -6.40 0.04
CA ARG A 124 16.20 -5.60 -0.80
C ARG A 124 15.47 -4.74 -1.82
N PHE A 125 14.28 -4.23 -1.49
CA PHE A 125 13.77 -3.04 -2.16
C PHE A 125 14.54 -1.82 -1.67
N TRP A 126 14.71 -0.84 -2.57
CA TRP A 126 15.32 0.43 -2.23
C TRP A 126 14.20 1.47 -2.12
N ILE A 127 13.90 1.91 -0.91
CA ILE A 127 12.90 2.94 -0.67
C ILE A 127 13.45 4.27 -1.19
N LEU A 128 12.73 4.87 -2.12
CA LEU A 128 13.01 6.16 -2.74
C LEU A 128 12.39 7.29 -1.91
N ASN A 129 11.11 7.16 -1.56
CA ASN A 129 10.41 8.13 -0.72
C ASN A 129 9.27 7.47 0.07
N ASP A 130 8.98 8.02 1.24
CA ASP A 130 7.66 7.95 1.83
C ASP A 130 6.83 9.19 1.42
N VAL A 131 5.55 8.98 1.11
CA VAL A 131 4.62 10.04 0.70
C VAL A 131 3.39 9.99 1.59
N VAL A 132 3.00 11.14 2.12
CA VAL A 132 1.84 11.23 3.02
C VAL A 132 0.60 11.61 2.25
N TRP A 133 -0.41 10.75 2.25
CA TRP A 133 -1.75 11.11 1.82
C TRP A 133 -2.49 11.79 2.98
N ARG A 134 -2.58 13.12 2.93
CA ARG A 134 -3.38 13.91 3.88
C ARG A 134 -4.85 13.89 3.48
N LYS A 135 -5.71 13.34 4.35
CA LYS A 135 -7.16 13.28 4.17
C LYS A 135 -7.78 14.65 4.44
N SER A 136 -8.58 15.17 3.51
CA SER A 136 -9.25 16.47 3.68
C SER A 136 -10.47 16.38 4.62
N ASN A 137 -11.10 15.21 4.71
CA ASN A 137 -12.33 14.94 5.44
C ASN A 137 -12.31 13.58 6.18
N PRO A 138 -11.30 13.29 7.03
CA PRO A 138 -11.21 12.01 7.73
C PRO A 138 -12.36 11.81 8.72
N MET A 139 -12.72 10.55 8.97
CA MET A 139 -13.60 10.22 10.09
C MET A 139 -12.97 10.73 11.41
N PRO A 140 -13.69 11.52 12.22
CA PRO A 140 -13.12 12.12 13.42
C PRO A 140 -12.91 11.10 14.54
N ASN A 141 -12.09 11.45 15.54
CA ASN A 141 -12.00 10.69 16.77
C ASN A 141 -13.21 10.96 17.67
N PHE A 142 -14.25 10.11 17.63
CA PHE A 142 -15.51 10.35 18.36
C PHE A 142 -15.37 10.37 19.89
N ARG A 143 -14.41 9.65 20.46
CA ARG A 143 -14.24 9.52 21.93
C ARG A 143 -13.18 10.46 22.52
N GLY A 144 -12.55 11.31 21.71
CA GLY A 144 -11.49 12.23 22.15
C GLY A 144 -10.27 11.55 22.80
N ARG A 145 -10.02 10.27 22.52
CA ARG A 145 -8.96 9.48 23.20
C ARG A 145 -7.60 9.57 22.52
N ARG A 146 -7.58 9.96 21.24
CA ARG A 146 -6.39 10.02 20.37
C ARG A 146 -6.56 11.17 19.39
N PHE A 147 -5.48 11.54 18.71
CA PHE A 147 -5.57 12.41 17.52
C PHE A 147 -6.42 11.75 16.42
N THR A 148 -7.08 12.57 15.60
CA THR A 148 -7.82 12.09 14.43
C THR A 148 -6.85 11.47 13.43
N ASN A 149 -7.13 10.23 13.00
CA ASN A 149 -6.34 9.58 11.97
C ASN A 149 -6.61 10.22 10.59
N ALA A 150 -5.87 11.30 10.30
CA ALA A 150 -6.09 12.18 9.16
C ALA A 150 -5.10 11.98 8.01
N HIS A 151 -4.31 10.91 8.03
CA HIS A 151 -3.39 10.60 6.94
C HIS A 151 -3.11 9.10 6.83
N GLU A 152 -2.55 8.72 5.69
CA GLU A 152 -1.91 7.43 5.42
C GLU A 152 -0.54 7.67 4.77
N THR A 153 0.28 6.62 4.74
CA THR A 153 1.64 6.67 4.22
C THR A 153 1.77 5.71 3.05
N LEU A 154 2.32 6.21 1.94
CA LEU A 154 2.73 5.42 0.80
C LEU A 154 4.25 5.28 0.83
N ILE A 155 4.76 4.11 0.48
CA ILE A 155 6.18 3.84 0.27
C ILE A 155 6.40 3.63 -1.23
N TRP A 156 7.35 4.38 -1.78
CA TRP A 156 7.90 4.25 -3.12
C TRP A 156 9.30 3.64 -3.04
#